data_AF-A0A1I8NJC0-F1
#
_entry.id   AF-A0A1I8NJC0-F1
#
_cell.length_a   1.000
_cell.length_b   1.000
_cell.length_c   1.000
_cell.angle_alpha   90.00
_cell.angle_beta   90.00
_cell.angle_gamma   90.00
#
_symmetry.space_group_name_H-M   'P 1'
#
loop_
_entity.id
_entity.type
_entity.pdbx_description
1 polymer ?
#
loop_
_entity_poly.entity_id
_entity_poly.type
_entity_poly.pdbx_seq_one_letter_code
_entity_poly.pdbx_strand_id
1 'polypeptide(L)'
;MIEPVEVKPKRYPTNFFAQEYWDKRRCYVRGSFQKQLDLVHNAEVFEDDVWVVTLPKCGTTWMQELAWLVMHDYDFETAKNVDLELRSPFIDSSRLGEIVEANRKLKTSTFNKISSCLTTVAVTDMGKETE
;
A
#
# COMPACT_ATOMS: atom_id res chain seq x y z
N MET A 1 -18.31 8.57 15.61
CA MET A 1 -17.21 8.56 14.62
C MET A 1 -15.93 8.86 15.37
N ILE A 2 -14.85 8.09 15.15
CA ILE A 2 -13.54 8.40 15.73
C ILE A 2 -12.94 9.54 14.93
N GLU A 3 -12.51 10.61 15.58
CA GLU A 3 -11.94 11.78 14.91
C GLU A 3 -10.57 11.43 14.28
N PRO A 4 -10.26 11.98 13.08
CA PRO A 4 -8.93 11.88 12.51
C PRO A 4 -7.90 12.57 13.40
N VAL A 5 -6.73 11.95 13.57
CA VAL A 5 -5.60 12.46 14.35
C VAL A 5 -4.56 12.98 13.37
N GLU A 6 -4.10 14.22 13.57
CA GLU A 6 -2.98 14.76 12.81
C GLU A 6 -1.68 14.07 13.24
N VAL A 7 -0.91 13.62 12.26
CA VAL A 7 0.36 12.92 12.47
C VAL A 7 1.45 13.53 11.59
N LYS A 8 2.67 13.57 12.13
CA LYS A 8 3.87 13.89 11.37
C LYS A 8 4.65 12.59 11.08
N PRO A 9 4.92 12.26 9.81
CA PRO A 9 5.81 11.16 9.45
C PRO A 9 7.18 11.28 10.15
N LYS A 10 7.75 10.14 10.53
CA LYS A 10 9.08 10.08 11.17
C LYS A 10 10.20 10.59 10.26
N ARG A 11 10.06 10.38 8.95
CA ARG A 11 11.01 10.84 7.92
C ARG A 11 10.27 11.23 6.65
N TYR A 12 10.77 12.25 5.96
CA TYR A 12 10.32 12.65 4.64
C TYR A 12 11.36 12.31 3.55
N PRO A 13 10.94 12.16 2.28
CA PRO A 13 11.86 12.03 1.15
C PRO A 13 12.76 13.25 1.02
N THR A 14 14.07 13.03 0.90
CA THR A 14 15.08 14.11 0.84
C THR A 14 15.41 14.55 -0.58
N ASN A 15 14.97 13.81 -1.61
CA ASN A 15 15.38 13.96 -3.00
C ASN A 15 14.26 14.38 -3.97
N PHE A 16 13.05 14.67 -3.48
CA PHE A 16 11.89 15.01 -4.33
C PHE A 16 11.50 16.49 -4.25
N PHE A 17 11.35 17.02 -3.04
CA PHE A 17 10.96 18.40 -2.77
C PHE A 17 11.83 18.99 -1.66
N ALA A 18 11.94 20.32 -1.61
CA ALA A 18 12.61 20.98 -0.50
C ALA A 18 11.86 20.71 0.82
N GLN A 19 12.60 20.61 1.93
CA GLN A 19 12.07 20.24 3.25
C GLN A 19 10.89 21.11 3.69
N GLU A 20 10.93 22.40 3.36
CA GLU A 20 9.87 23.37 3.63
C GLU A 20 8.48 22.98 3.08
N TYR A 21 8.42 22.20 1.99
CA TYR A 21 7.15 21.70 1.45
C TYR A 21 6.59 20.58 2.31
N TRP A 22 7.46 19.70 2.83
CA TRP A 22 7.06 18.60 3.69
C TRP A 22 6.55 19.09 5.06
N ASP A 23 7.21 20.11 5.61
CA ASP A 23 6.85 20.68 6.91
C ASP A 23 5.43 21.26 6.92
N LYS A 24 5.01 21.83 5.79
CA LYS A 24 3.67 22.40 5.59
C LYS A 24 2.58 21.35 5.40
N ARG A 25 2.91 20.12 4.97
CA ARG A 25 1.91 19.07 4.75
C ARG A 25 1.30 18.61 6.08
N ARG A 26 -0.03 18.49 6.08
CA ARG A 26 -0.80 17.92 7.18
C ARG A 26 -1.26 16.52 6.77
N CYS A 27 -0.98 15.54 7.61
CA CYS A 27 -1.38 14.15 7.38
C CYS A 27 -2.32 13.73 8.50
N TYR A 28 -3.46 13.15 8.14
CA TYR A 28 -4.48 12.73 9.10
C TYR A 28 -4.72 11.24 9.01
N VAL A 29 -4.63 10.53 10.13
CA VAL A 29 -4.97 9.10 10.19
C VAL A 29 -6.14 8.87 11.11
N ARG A 30 -6.88 7.79 10.91
CA ARG A 30 -7.82 7.33 11.94
C ARG A 30 -7.02 6.90 13.16
N GLY A 31 -7.52 7.16 14.37
CA GLY A 31 -6.79 6.83 15.61
C GLY A 31 -6.34 5.36 15.71
N SER A 32 -7.12 4.43 15.14
CA SER A 32 -6.77 3.01 15.09
C SER A 32 -5.61 2.66 14.14
N PHE A 33 -5.24 3.56 13.23
CA PHE A 33 -4.20 3.36 12.21
C PHE A 33 -2.81 3.85 12.65
N GLN A 34 -2.68 4.45 13.83
CA GLN A 34 -1.41 5.00 14.29
C GLN A 34 -0.34 3.92 14.48
N LYS A 35 -0.72 2.70 14.86
CA LYS A 35 0.21 1.57 14.98
C LYS A 35 0.74 1.11 13.62
N GLN A 36 -0.09 1.18 12.59
CA GLN A 36 0.22 0.78 11.23
C GLN A 36 1.24 1.73 10.60
N LEU A 37 1.24 3.01 10.98
CA LEU A 37 2.25 3.98 10.49
C LEU A 37 3.69 3.54 10.80
N ASP A 38 3.91 2.97 11.99
CA ASP A 38 5.23 2.49 12.39
C ASP A 38 5.62 1.22 11.64
N LEU A 39 4.66 0.35 11.33
CA LEU A 39 4.88 -0.83 10.50
C LEU A 39 5.22 -0.44 9.06
N VAL A 40 4.46 0.49 8.46
CA VAL A 40 4.69 1.00 7.11
C VAL A 40 6.06 1.69 7.02
N HIS A 41 6.40 2.53 8.01
CA HIS A 41 7.68 3.25 8.00
C HIS A 41 8.90 2.32 8.11
N ASN A 42 8.76 1.21 8.83
CA ASN A 42 9.84 0.25 9.06
C ASN A 42 9.74 -0.99 8.17
N ALA A 43 8.84 -0.99 7.17
CA ALA A 43 8.68 -2.11 6.26
C ALA A 43 9.99 -2.34 5.49
N GLU A 44 10.37 -3.61 5.38
CA GLU A 44 11.48 -4.02 4.51
C GLU A 44 11.02 -3.89 3.06
N VAL A 45 11.83 -3.24 2.23
CA VAL A 45 11.56 -3.01 0.81
C VAL A 45 12.58 -3.77 0.01
N PHE A 46 12.12 -4.49 -1.00
CA PHE A 46 12.94 -5.30 -1.89
C PHE A 46 13.08 -4.63 -3.26
N GLU A 47 14.19 -4.90 -3.96
CA GLU A 47 14.47 -4.29 -5.27
C GLU A 47 13.44 -4.66 -6.35
N ASP A 48 12.77 -5.79 -6.19
CA ASP A 48 11.76 -6.27 -7.12
C ASP A 48 10.35 -5.81 -6.76
N ASP A 49 10.11 -5.17 -5.60
CA ASP A 49 8.77 -4.74 -5.18
C ASP A 49 8.10 -3.78 -6.18
N VAL A 50 6.83 -4.04 -6.46
CA VAL A 50 6.00 -3.18 -7.31
C VAL A 50 4.99 -2.45 -6.44
N TRP A 51 4.92 -1.12 -6.59
CA TRP A 51 4.06 -0.27 -5.77
C TRP A 51 2.94 0.35 -6.59
N VAL A 52 1.69 0.11 -6.17
CA VAL A 52 0.53 0.82 -6.71
C VAL A 52 0.15 1.91 -5.70
N VAL A 53 0.50 3.16 -6.00
CA VAL A 53 0.26 4.30 -5.11
C VAL A 53 -0.79 5.22 -5.75
N THR A 54 -1.96 5.33 -5.10
CA THR A 54 -3.08 6.11 -5.64
C THR A 54 -3.83 6.83 -4.53
N LEU A 55 -4.56 7.88 -4.90
CA LEU A 55 -5.63 8.41 -4.04
C LEU A 55 -6.81 7.44 -4.02
N PRO A 56 -7.60 7.41 -2.93
CA PRO A 56 -8.78 6.56 -2.85
C PRO A 56 -9.69 6.76 -4.07
N LYS A 57 -10.20 5.66 -4.61
CA LYS A 57 -11.18 5.63 -5.72
C LYS A 57 -10.67 6.09 -7.09
N CYS A 58 -9.35 6.20 -7.28
CA CYS A 58 -8.74 6.49 -8.59
C CYS A 58 -8.41 5.24 -9.43
N GLY A 59 -9.17 4.14 -9.27
CA GLY A 59 -8.97 2.92 -10.06
C GLY A 59 -7.91 1.94 -9.53
N THR A 60 -7.57 2.03 -8.23
CA THR A 60 -6.54 1.18 -7.60
C THR A 60 -6.77 -0.31 -7.84
N THR A 61 -8.01 -0.79 -7.68
CA THR A 61 -8.37 -2.21 -7.89
C THR A 61 -8.09 -2.70 -9.31
N TRP A 62 -8.38 -1.87 -10.33
CA TRP A 62 -8.12 -2.23 -11.72
C TRP A 62 -6.62 -2.26 -12.00
N MET A 63 -5.86 -1.31 -11.46
CA MET A 63 -4.42 -1.27 -11.62
C MET A 63 -3.73 -2.44 -10.92
N GLN A 64 -4.18 -2.83 -9.73
CA GLN A 64 -3.68 -4.01 -9.02
C GLN A 64 -3.89 -5.28 -9.85
N GLU A 65 -5.11 -5.49 -10.37
CA GLU A 65 -5.43 -6.68 -11.17
C GLU A 65 -4.60 -6.75 -12.46
N LEU A 66 -4.52 -5.62 -13.18
CA LEU A 66 -3.78 -5.54 -14.44
C LEU A 66 -2.28 -5.75 -14.24
N ALA A 67 -1.68 -5.10 -13.23
CA ALA A 67 -0.27 -5.25 -12.93
C ALA A 67 0.05 -6.70 -12.53
N TRP A 68 -0.80 -7.32 -11.69
CA TRP A 68 -0.60 -8.69 -11.26
C TRP A 68 -0.63 -9.67 -12.45
N LEU A 69 -1.61 -9.57 -13.34
CA LEU A 69 -1.70 -10.43 -14.53
C LEU A 69 -0.49 -10.27 -15.46
N VAL A 70 -0.05 -9.04 -15.73
CA VAL A 70 1.13 -8.79 -16.58
C VAL A 70 2.40 -9.39 -15.98
N MET A 71 2.55 -9.34 -14.65
CA MET A 71 3.71 -9.92 -13.96
C MET A 71 3.68 -11.45 -13.85
N HIS A 72 2.50 -12.06 -14.05
CA HIS A 72 2.27 -13.50 -13.89
C HIS A 72 1.83 -14.15 -15.22
N ASP A 73 2.39 -13.68 -16.34
CA ASP A 73 2.16 -14.26 -17.68
C ASP A 73 0.68 -14.46 -18.05
N TYR A 74 -0.16 -13.53 -17.60
CA TYR A 74 -1.61 -13.54 -17.81
C TYR A 74 -2.31 -14.78 -17.20
N ASP A 75 -1.90 -15.21 -15.99
CA ASP A 75 -2.56 -16.30 -15.25
C ASP A 75 -3.97 -15.92 -14.76
N PHE A 76 -4.95 -16.02 -15.65
CA PHE A 76 -6.36 -15.75 -15.37
C PHE A 76 -7.00 -16.76 -14.42
N GLU A 77 -6.49 -18.00 -14.38
CA GLU A 77 -7.04 -19.04 -13.50
C GLU A 77 -6.75 -18.70 -12.03
N THR A 78 -5.50 -18.36 -11.71
CA THR A 78 -5.17 -17.94 -10.34
C THR A 78 -5.86 -16.62 -9.99
N ALA A 79 -5.89 -15.64 -10.92
CA ALA A 79 -6.56 -14.35 -10.70
C ALA A 79 -8.05 -14.50 -10.32
N LYS A 80 -8.73 -15.49 -10.92
CA LYS A 80 -10.14 -15.79 -10.65
C LYS A 80 -10.36 -16.56 -9.33
N ASN A 81 -9.41 -17.40 -8.95
CA ASN A 81 -9.56 -18.31 -7.81
C ASN A 81 -8.91 -17.79 -6.51
N VAL A 82 -8.02 -16.80 -6.58
CA VAL A 82 -7.32 -16.21 -5.43
C VAL A 82 -7.71 -14.75 -5.29
N ASP A 83 -8.13 -14.39 -4.07
CA ASP A 83 -8.53 -13.02 -3.72
C ASP A 83 -7.41 -12.01 -4.02
N LEU A 84 -7.80 -10.84 -4.54
CA LEU A 84 -6.86 -9.78 -4.91
C LEU A 84 -6.09 -9.24 -3.70
N GLU A 85 -6.68 -9.21 -2.50
CA GLU A 85 -5.99 -8.77 -1.28
C GLU A 85 -4.84 -9.72 -0.92
N LEU A 86 -4.96 -11.01 -1.24
CA LEU A 86 -3.86 -11.96 -1.13
C LEU A 86 -2.82 -11.71 -2.22
N ARG A 87 -3.23 -11.53 -3.46
CA ARG A 87 -2.29 -11.31 -4.59
C ARG A 87 -1.53 -9.98 -4.53
N SER A 88 -2.15 -8.93 -4.00
CA SER A 88 -1.66 -7.55 -3.95
C SER A 88 -2.08 -6.87 -2.63
N PRO A 89 -1.37 -7.13 -1.52
CA PRO A 89 -1.74 -6.61 -0.21
C PRO A 89 -1.66 -5.08 -0.09
N PHE A 90 -2.55 -4.52 0.73
CA PHE A 90 -2.47 -3.14 1.18
C PHE A 90 -1.48 -3.01 2.35
N ILE A 91 -0.48 -2.13 2.22
CA ILE A 91 0.56 -1.98 3.24
C ILE A 91 0.04 -1.37 4.54
N ASP A 92 -1.04 -0.60 4.46
CA ASP A 92 -1.71 0.03 5.60
C ASP A 92 -2.82 -0.86 6.20
N SER A 93 -3.05 -2.05 5.65
CA SER A 93 -4.06 -2.99 6.19
C SER A 93 -3.66 -3.51 7.56
N SER A 94 -4.61 -3.54 8.49
CA SER A 94 -4.42 -4.17 9.81
C SER A 94 -4.16 -5.67 9.71
N ARG A 95 -4.46 -6.30 8.57
CA ARG A 95 -4.29 -7.74 8.32
C ARG A 95 -3.03 -8.07 7.54
N LEU A 96 -2.15 -7.09 7.29
CA LEU A 96 -0.96 -7.28 6.46
C LEU A 96 -0.13 -8.50 6.87
N GLY A 97 0.12 -8.69 8.18
CA GLY A 97 0.88 -9.84 8.67
C GLY A 97 0.22 -11.20 8.36
N GLU A 98 -1.10 -11.29 8.49
CA GLU A 98 -1.86 -12.50 8.17
C GLU A 98 -1.81 -12.79 6.66
N ILE A 99 -1.98 -11.75 5.85
CA ILE A 99 -1.99 -11.84 4.39
C ILE A 99 -0.62 -12.25 3.86
N VAL A 100 0.46 -11.62 4.34
CA VAL A 100 1.84 -11.97 3.96
C VAL A 100 2.16 -13.42 4.31
N GLU A 101 1.71 -13.90 5.47
CA GLU A 101 1.90 -15.29 5.86
C GLU A 101 1.04 -16.27 5.03
N ALA A 102 -0.21 -15.92 4.73
CA ALA A 102 -1.06 -16.69 3.83
C ALA A 102 -0.45 -16.79 2.43
N ASN A 103 0.08 -15.69 1.91
CA ASN A 103 0.77 -15.63 0.62
C ASN A 103 2.02 -16.51 0.59
N ARG A 104 2.79 -16.52 1.68
CA ARG A 104 3.97 -17.40 1.80
C ARG A 104 3.58 -18.87 1.69
N LYS A 105 2.44 -19.28 2.27
CA LYS A 105 1.93 -20.66 2.23
C LYS A 105 1.35 -21.08 0.88
N LEU A 106 0.82 -20.13 0.10
CA LEU A 106 0.34 -20.38 -1.27
C LEU A 106 1.48 -20.68 -2.26
N LYS A 107 2.75 -20.48 -1.87
CA LYS A 107 3.95 -20.79 -2.67
C LYS A 107 4.23 -22.31 -2.80
N THR A 108 3.27 -23.09 -3.28
CA THR A 108 3.53 -24.43 -3.82
C THR A 108 3.95 -24.33 -5.30
N SER A 109 5.23 -24.60 -5.55
CA SER A 109 5.92 -24.87 -6.84
C SER A 109 5.92 -23.84 -7.98
N THR A 110 4.99 -22.89 -8.08
CA THR A 110 4.91 -21.95 -9.24
C THR A 110 5.38 -20.53 -8.91
N PHE A 111 5.54 -20.19 -7.63
CA PHE A 111 5.73 -18.81 -7.15
C PHE A 111 7.17 -18.51 -6.68
N ASN A 112 8.15 -18.63 -7.58
CA ASN A 112 9.56 -18.28 -7.27
C ASN A 112 9.87 -16.78 -7.40
N LYS A 113 8.89 -15.94 -7.78
CA LYS A 113 9.01 -14.48 -7.82
C LYS A 113 7.72 -13.83 -7.34
N ILE A 114 7.47 -13.84 -6.03
CA ILE A 114 6.51 -12.90 -5.46
C ILE A 114 7.31 -11.68 -5.02
N SER A 115 7.51 -10.77 -5.96
CA SER A 115 7.57 -9.34 -5.66
C SER A 115 6.15 -8.95 -5.26
N SER A 116 5.99 -8.57 -4.00
CA SER A 116 4.68 -8.21 -3.47
C SER A 116 4.25 -6.89 -4.10
N CYS A 117 3.12 -6.90 -4.81
CA CYS A 117 2.45 -5.66 -5.18
C CYS A 117 1.92 -5.00 -3.91
N LEU A 118 2.67 -4.06 -3.34
CA LEU A 118 2.26 -3.32 -2.15
C LEU A 118 1.47 -2.09 -2.57
N THR A 119 0.26 -1.97 -2.04
CA THR A 119 -0.62 -0.84 -2.35
C THR A 119 -0.63 0.13 -1.20
N THR A 120 -0.36 1.41 -1.49
CA THR A 120 -0.52 2.50 -0.53
C THR A 120 -1.74 3.32 -0.95
N VAL A 121 -2.76 3.37 -0.09
CA VAL A 121 -3.79 4.40 -0.17
C VAL A 121 -3.17 5.65 0.44
N ALA A 122 -2.92 6.68 -0.38
CA ALA A 122 -2.39 7.93 0.14
C ALA A 122 -3.35 8.49 1.20
N VAL A 123 -2.79 8.75 2.39
CA VAL A 123 -3.43 9.52 3.45
C VAL A 123 -3.86 10.85 2.83
N THR A 124 -5.17 11.05 2.74
CA THR A 124 -5.74 12.23 2.10
C THR A 124 -5.29 13.48 2.84
N ASP A 125 -4.70 14.42 2.10
CA ASP A 125 -4.79 15.83 2.46
C ASP A 125 -6.28 16.19 2.42
N MET A 126 -6.90 16.34 3.59
CA MET A 126 -8.27 16.87 3.73
C MET A 126 -8.25 18.40 3.70
N GLY A 127 -7.27 18.98 2.98
CA GLY A 127 -7.29 20.38 2.59
C GLY A 127 -8.58 20.64 1.83
N LYS A 128 -9.54 21.25 2.52
CA LYS A 128 -10.62 21.97 1.86
C LYS A 128 -9.94 22.90 0.87
N GLU A 129 -10.16 22.68 -0.42
CA GLU A 129 -10.03 23.74 -1.41
C GLU A 129 -11.01 24.83 -0.95
N THR A 130 -10.47 25.84 -0.29
CA THR A 130 -11.20 27.10 -0.06
C THR A 130 -11.28 27.79 -1.41
N GLU A 131 -12.45 27.72 -2.05
CA GLU A 131 -12.94 28.81 -2.90
C GLU A 131 -13.07 30.11 -2.08
#